data_AF-A0A3L7ACS4-F1
#
_entry.id   AF-A0A3L7ACS4-F1
#
_cell.length_a   1.000
_cell.length_b   1.000
_cell.length_c   1.000
_cell.angle_alpha   90.00
_cell.angle_beta   90.00
_cell.angle_gamma   90.00
#
_symmetry.space_group_name_H-M   'P 1'
#
loop_
_entity.id
_entity.type
_entity.pdbx_description
1 polymer ?
#
loop_
_entity_poly.entity_id
_entity_poly.type
_entity_poly.pdbx_seq_one_letter_code
_entity_poly.pdbx_strand_id
1 'polypeptide(L)'
;MSNPTPAPKPIRLLTVCSANIARSPYLERRLQHDLDAAAPSTFLVDSAGTHSFGPPRRMASGTRERLARAGMSSENFRSAVISATHVRDVDLVITMTEQHRRDVLAEYPSVFDRIFTVGEMEIIAAQAPTGASARAKISAAQTMRPAIRGRHTLLDVDDPYGHGDAEFDAMARRLDAASALITAWITSPTG
;
A
#
# COMPACT_ATOMS: atom_id res chain seq x y z
N MET A 1 -1.76 36.07 -22.02
CA MET A 1 -2.00 34.63 -22.17
C MET A 1 -1.48 33.96 -20.91
N SER A 2 -2.37 33.63 -19.96
CA SER A 2 -1.97 32.99 -18.71
C SER A 2 -1.64 31.53 -18.99
N ASN A 3 -0.42 31.10 -18.71
CA ASN A 3 -0.02 29.71 -18.82
C ASN A 3 -0.85 28.89 -17.80
N PRO A 4 -1.42 27.73 -18.16
CA PRO A 4 -2.12 26.90 -17.19
C PRO A 4 -1.13 26.46 -16.10
N THR A 5 -1.50 26.69 -14.84
CA THR A 5 -0.74 26.17 -13.69
C THR A 5 -0.61 24.65 -13.85
N PRO A 6 0.60 24.07 -13.80
CA PRO A 6 0.76 22.63 -13.93
C PRO A 6 -0.07 21.93 -12.86
N ALA A 7 -0.80 20.89 -13.27
CA ALA A 7 -1.59 20.08 -12.35
C ALA A 7 -0.68 19.56 -11.21
N PRO A 8 -1.16 19.53 -9.96
CA PRO A 8 -0.36 19.04 -8.86
C PRO A 8 0.08 17.60 -9.12
N LYS A 9 1.36 17.30 -8.84
CA LYS A 9 1.91 15.94 -8.97
C LYS A 9 1.10 14.98 -8.09
N PRO A 10 0.64 13.83 -8.63
CA PRO A 10 -0.10 12.83 -7.86
C PRO A 10 0.65 12.37 -6.61
N ILE A 11 -0.09 11.97 -5.59
CA ILE A 11 0.45 11.37 -4.38
C ILE A 11 0.73 9.89 -4.66
N ARG A 12 1.97 9.45 -4.44
CA ARG A 12 2.46 8.14 -4.83
C ARG A 12 2.53 7.19 -3.64
N LEU A 13 1.82 6.09 -3.74
CA LEU A 13 1.82 5.00 -2.76
C LEU A 13 2.56 3.79 -3.34
N LEU A 14 3.31 3.08 -2.51
CA LEU A 14 3.98 1.84 -2.87
C LEU A 14 3.60 0.75 -1.88
N THR A 15 3.05 -0.37 -2.36
CA THR A 15 2.77 -1.55 -1.53
C THR A 15 3.85 -2.61 -1.72
N VAL A 16 4.32 -3.25 -0.64
CA VAL A 16 5.49 -4.15 -0.69
C VAL A 16 5.26 -5.47 0.04
N CYS A 17 5.53 -6.58 -0.64
CA CYS A 17 5.64 -7.92 -0.05
C CYS A 17 6.93 -8.62 -0.51
N SER A 18 7.04 -9.94 -0.42
CA SER A 18 8.28 -10.64 -0.81
C SER A 18 8.44 -10.72 -2.32
N ALA A 19 7.48 -11.38 -3.00
CA ALA A 19 7.60 -11.75 -4.42
C ALA A 19 6.77 -10.88 -5.39
N ASN A 20 5.98 -9.95 -4.87
CA ASN A 20 5.07 -9.10 -5.64
C ASN A 20 4.11 -9.87 -6.57
N ILE A 21 3.49 -10.93 -6.05
CA ILE A 21 2.50 -11.71 -6.81
C ILE A 21 1.18 -11.95 -6.07
N ALA A 22 1.15 -11.84 -4.74
CA ALA A 22 -0.03 -12.17 -3.94
C ALA A 22 -0.58 -10.94 -3.18
N ARG A 23 0.07 -10.60 -2.06
CA ARG A 23 -0.39 -9.59 -1.09
C ARG A 23 -0.25 -8.14 -1.57
N SER A 24 0.97 -7.69 -1.92
CA SER A 24 1.16 -6.30 -2.40
C SER A 24 0.37 -5.98 -3.67
N PRO A 25 0.34 -6.80 -4.74
CA PRO A 25 -0.46 -6.45 -5.90
C PRO A 25 -1.98 -6.46 -5.64
N TYR A 26 -2.46 -7.25 -4.67
CA TYR A 26 -3.85 -7.16 -4.24
C TYR A 26 -4.15 -5.79 -3.61
N LEU A 27 -3.32 -5.37 -2.65
CA LEU A 27 -3.50 -4.07 -1.97
C LEU A 27 -3.32 -2.89 -2.94
N GLU A 28 -2.41 -2.96 -3.91
CA GLU A 28 -2.26 -1.95 -4.97
C GLU A 28 -3.58 -1.72 -5.69
N ARG A 29 -4.17 -2.78 -6.25
CA ARG A 29 -5.40 -2.66 -7.04
C ARG A 29 -6.56 -2.21 -6.19
N ARG A 30 -6.64 -2.70 -4.95
CA ARG A 30 -7.69 -2.31 -4.02
C ARG A 30 -7.60 -0.84 -3.62
N LEU A 31 -6.41 -0.37 -3.22
CA LEU A 31 -6.20 1.05 -2.89
C LEU A 31 -6.42 1.95 -4.10
N GLN A 32 -5.90 1.59 -5.28
CA GLN A 32 -6.10 2.40 -6.48
C GLN A 32 -7.60 2.53 -6.80
N HIS A 33 -8.35 1.43 -6.74
CA HIS A 33 -9.80 1.43 -6.94
C HIS A 33 -10.54 2.34 -5.94
N ASP A 34 -10.26 2.16 -4.65
CA ASP A 34 -10.93 2.91 -3.58
C ASP A 34 -10.56 4.41 -3.65
N LEU A 35 -9.30 4.74 -3.95
CA LEU A 35 -8.80 6.12 -4.07
C LEU A 35 -9.29 6.83 -5.34
N ASP A 36 -9.42 6.12 -6.47
CA ASP A 36 -10.00 6.69 -7.68
C ASP A 36 -11.47 7.07 -7.49
N ALA A 37 -12.21 6.29 -6.69
CA ALA A 37 -13.59 6.61 -6.34
C ALA A 37 -13.68 7.81 -5.37
N ALA A 38 -12.78 7.90 -4.39
CA ALA A 38 -12.82 8.94 -3.36
C ALA A 38 -12.19 10.28 -3.79
N ALA A 39 -11.13 10.24 -4.60
CA ALA A 39 -10.36 11.40 -5.03
C ALA A 39 -9.73 11.16 -6.42
N PRO A 40 -10.53 11.27 -7.50
CA PRO A 40 -10.11 10.94 -8.85
C PRO A 40 -8.81 11.64 -9.27
N SER A 41 -7.91 10.91 -9.93
CA SER A 41 -6.63 11.43 -10.47
C SER A 41 -5.68 12.07 -9.45
N THR A 42 -5.91 11.87 -8.14
CA THR A 42 -5.09 12.45 -7.07
C THR A 42 -3.98 11.51 -6.62
N PHE A 43 -4.20 10.20 -6.72
CA PHE A 43 -3.31 9.16 -6.20
C PHE A 43 -2.84 8.22 -7.31
N LEU A 44 -1.61 7.73 -7.15
CA LEU A 44 -1.06 6.63 -7.95
C LEU A 44 -0.50 5.58 -7.00
N VAL A 45 -0.97 4.34 -7.14
CA VAL A 45 -0.53 3.21 -6.32
C VAL A 45 0.23 2.22 -7.18
N ASP A 46 1.48 1.94 -6.80
CA ASP A 46 2.31 0.90 -7.38
C ASP A 46 2.55 -0.23 -6.35
N SER A 47 3.04 -1.37 -6.80
CA SER A 47 3.54 -2.44 -5.93
C SER A 47 4.89 -2.98 -6.35
N ALA A 48 5.63 -3.49 -5.37
CA ALA A 48 6.91 -4.14 -5.58
C ALA A 48 7.14 -5.30 -4.57
N GLY A 49 8.24 -6.01 -4.78
CA GLY A 49 8.70 -7.14 -3.98
C GLY A 49 10.09 -6.88 -3.41
N THR A 50 10.37 -7.33 -2.18
CA THR A 50 11.71 -7.21 -1.58
C THR A 50 12.72 -8.16 -2.20
N HIS A 51 12.27 -9.23 -2.88
CA HIS A 51 13.14 -10.24 -3.46
C HIS A 51 12.75 -10.57 -4.90
N SER A 52 13.75 -10.89 -5.72
CA SER A 52 13.53 -11.52 -7.01
C SER A 52 13.39 -13.02 -6.85
N PHE A 53 12.37 -13.60 -7.48
CA PHE A 53 12.18 -15.05 -7.59
C PHE A 53 12.23 -15.51 -9.05
N GLY A 54 13.02 -14.82 -9.87
CA GLY A 54 13.18 -15.09 -11.30
C GLY A 54 12.52 -14.02 -12.20
N PRO A 55 12.08 -14.38 -13.42
CA PRO A 55 11.52 -13.42 -14.37
C PRO A 55 10.17 -12.85 -13.87
N PRO A 56 9.75 -11.67 -14.35
CA PRO A 56 8.48 -11.07 -13.95
C PRO A 56 7.28 -12.01 -14.16
N ARG A 57 6.44 -12.14 -13.14
CA ARG A 57 5.29 -13.05 -13.10
C ARG A 57 3.98 -12.28 -13.11
N ARG A 58 2.90 -12.97 -13.50
CA ARG A 58 1.53 -12.50 -13.24
C ARG A 58 1.20 -12.67 -11.76
N MET A 59 0.17 -11.98 -11.28
CA MET A 59 -0.40 -12.21 -9.96
C MET A 59 -0.78 -13.69 -9.79
N ALA A 60 -0.65 -14.21 -8.58
CA ALA A 60 -1.09 -15.55 -8.21
C ALA A 60 -2.57 -15.74 -8.60
N SER A 61 -2.98 -16.93 -9.03
CA SER A 61 -4.37 -17.21 -9.41
C SER A 61 -5.34 -16.79 -8.32
N GLY A 62 -5.02 -17.14 -7.06
CA GLY A 62 -5.85 -16.77 -5.93
C GLY A 62 -6.06 -15.26 -5.79
N THR A 63 -5.03 -14.44 -6.00
CA THR A 63 -5.16 -12.98 -6.02
C THR A 63 -6.03 -12.49 -7.19
N ARG A 64 -5.82 -13.02 -8.39
CA ARG A 64 -6.59 -12.63 -9.59
C ARG A 64 -8.08 -12.92 -9.44
N GLU A 65 -8.42 -14.07 -8.88
CA GLU A 65 -9.81 -14.47 -8.66
C GLU A 65 -10.54 -13.55 -7.68
N ARG A 66 -9.88 -13.16 -6.58
CA ARG A 66 -10.47 -12.25 -5.58
C ARG A 66 -10.65 -10.85 -6.15
N LEU A 67 -9.67 -10.35 -6.91
CA LEU A 67 -9.81 -9.07 -7.61
C LEU A 67 -10.98 -9.10 -8.61
N ALA A 68 -11.09 -10.16 -9.40
CA ALA A 68 -12.19 -10.32 -10.36
C ALA A 68 -13.57 -10.38 -9.67
N ARG A 69 -13.70 -11.10 -8.56
CA ARG A 69 -14.94 -11.15 -7.74
C ARG A 69 -15.33 -9.76 -7.20
N ALA A 70 -14.35 -8.89 -6.95
CA ALA A 70 -14.55 -7.52 -6.51
C ALA A 70 -14.67 -6.51 -7.70
N GLY A 71 -14.76 -6.98 -8.94
CA GLY A 71 -14.88 -6.12 -10.12
C GLY A 71 -13.60 -5.39 -10.51
N MET A 72 -12.45 -5.78 -9.97
CA MET A 72 -11.14 -5.16 -10.24
C MET A 72 -10.32 -5.98 -11.25
N SER A 73 -9.55 -5.29 -12.08
CA SER A 73 -8.70 -5.92 -13.09
C SER A 73 -7.31 -6.31 -12.57
N SER A 74 -6.87 -7.51 -12.93
CA SER A 74 -5.49 -7.97 -12.74
C SER A 74 -4.63 -7.86 -14.02
N GLU A 75 -5.19 -7.27 -15.08
CA GLU A 75 -4.48 -7.10 -16.34
C GLU A 75 -3.40 -6.01 -16.26
N ASN A 76 -2.50 -6.04 -17.24
CA ASN A 76 -1.34 -5.15 -17.35
C ASN A 76 -0.42 -5.16 -16.12
N PHE A 77 -0.43 -6.25 -15.35
CA PHE A 77 0.43 -6.44 -14.19
C PHE A 77 1.63 -7.35 -14.51
N ARG A 78 2.80 -6.97 -14.00
CA ARG A 78 3.98 -7.83 -13.90
C ARG A 78 4.69 -7.55 -12.58
N SER A 79 5.09 -8.61 -11.89
CA SER A 79 5.81 -8.49 -10.62
C SER A 79 7.12 -7.71 -10.84
N ALA A 80 7.40 -6.76 -9.96
CA ALA A 80 8.62 -5.98 -9.93
C ALA A 80 9.36 -6.17 -8.60
N VAL A 81 10.68 -6.13 -8.67
CA VAL A 81 11.52 -5.98 -7.47
C VAL A 81 11.61 -4.49 -7.16
N ILE A 82 11.58 -4.15 -5.87
CA ILE A 82 11.76 -2.77 -5.44
C ILE A 82 13.09 -2.21 -5.98
N SER A 83 13.07 -0.93 -6.31
CA SER A 83 14.22 -0.26 -6.92
C SER A 83 14.24 1.21 -6.55
N ALA A 84 15.36 1.89 -6.80
CA ALA A 84 15.51 3.33 -6.62
C ALA A 84 14.38 4.14 -7.29
N THR A 85 13.89 3.70 -8.45
CA THR A 85 12.79 4.36 -9.17
C THR A 85 11.47 4.31 -8.40
N HIS A 86 11.19 3.20 -7.71
CA HIS A 86 10.00 3.07 -6.88
C HIS A 86 10.04 4.03 -5.69
N VAL A 87 11.20 4.21 -5.06
CA VAL A 87 11.33 4.95 -3.80
C VAL A 87 11.62 6.45 -3.96
N ARG A 88 12.14 6.89 -5.12
CA ARG A 88 12.60 8.29 -5.31
C ARG A 88 11.53 9.34 -5.04
N ASP A 89 10.30 9.05 -5.45
CA ASP A 89 9.17 10.00 -5.44
C ASP A 89 7.96 9.47 -4.68
N VAL A 90 8.15 8.45 -3.85
CA VAL A 90 7.07 7.84 -3.07
C VAL A 90 6.71 8.74 -1.89
N ASP A 91 5.41 9.00 -1.70
CA ASP A 91 4.90 9.72 -0.54
C ASP A 91 4.63 8.75 0.63
N LEU A 92 4.20 7.51 0.36
CA LEU A 92 3.88 6.50 1.38
C LEU A 92 4.23 5.08 0.91
N VAL A 93 4.97 4.33 1.72
CA VAL A 93 5.27 2.90 1.51
C VAL A 93 4.51 2.07 2.54
N ILE A 94 3.81 1.02 2.09
CA ILE A 94 3.00 0.14 2.92
C ILE A 94 3.50 -1.30 2.75
N THR A 95 4.04 -1.90 3.81
CA THR A 95 4.57 -3.26 3.79
C THR A 95 3.60 -4.26 4.41
N MET A 96 3.59 -5.50 3.90
CA MET A 96 2.68 -6.53 4.43
C MET A 96 3.09 -7.04 5.82
N THR A 97 4.37 -6.97 6.14
CA THR A 97 4.93 -7.46 7.41
C THR A 97 6.02 -6.53 7.92
N GLU A 98 6.37 -6.66 9.20
CA GLU A 98 7.54 -5.97 9.75
C GLU A 98 8.85 -6.48 9.13
N GLN A 99 8.94 -7.76 8.73
CA GLN A 99 10.12 -8.26 8.01
C GLN A 99 10.29 -7.53 6.66
N HIS A 100 9.22 -7.38 5.87
CA HIS A 100 9.30 -6.62 4.62
C HIS A 100 9.76 -5.17 4.85
N ARG A 101 9.30 -4.54 5.94
CA ARG A 101 9.75 -3.21 6.31
C ARG A 101 11.25 -3.18 6.61
N ARG A 102 11.75 -4.14 7.40
CA ARG A 102 13.19 -4.27 7.67
C ARG A 102 14.00 -4.44 6.39
N ASP A 103 13.55 -5.30 5.48
CA ASP A 103 14.22 -5.56 4.21
C ASP A 103 14.30 -4.27 3.36
N VAL A 104 13.17 -3.55 3.22
CA VAL A 104 13.15 -2.29 2.47
C VAL A 104 14.05 -1.24 3.12
N LEU A 105 14.06 -1.12 4.45
CA LEU A 105 14.87 -0.14 5.17
C LEU A 105 16.37 -0.44 5.13
N ALA A 106 16.76 -1.71 5.01
CA ALA A 106 18.15 -2.11 4.88
C ALA A 106 18.75 -1.60 3.55
N GLU A 107 17.95 -1.56 2.48
CA GLU A 107 18.40 -1.13 1.15
C GLU A 107 18.06 0.34 0.85
N TYR A 108 16.92 0.83 1.32
CA TYR A 108 16.38 2.16 1.04
C TYR A 108 16.05 2.93 2.34
N PRO A 109 17.06 3.30 3.15
CA PRO A 109 16.82 4.01 4.41
C PRO A 109 16.14 5.38 4.23
N SER A 110 16.16 5.95 3.02
CA SER A 110 15.54 7.25 2.69
C SER A 110 14.02 7.29 2.80
N VAL A 111 13.34 6.14 2.91
CA VAL A 111 11.87 6.06 3.10
C VAL A 111 11.47 5.88 4.57
N PHE A 112 12.41 5.98 5.52
CA PHE A 112 12.18 5.70 6.93
C PHE A 112 10.99 6.44 7.56
N ASP A 113 10.82 7.71 7.21
CA ASP A 113 9.74 8.58 7.67
C ASP A 113 8.37 8.22 7.09
N ARG A 114 8.33 7.45 5.99
CA ARG A 114 7.12 7.18 5.21
C ARG A 114 6.84 5.70 4.93
N ILE A 115 7.48 4.77 5.64
CA ILE A 115 7.28 3.32 5.49
C ILE A 115 6.60 2.66 6.67
N PHE A 116 5.38 2.17 6.49
CA PHE A 116 4.56 1.58 7.55
C PHE A 116 4.12 0.16 7.18
N THR A 117 3.88 -0.70 8.16
CA THR A 117 3.16 -1.96 7.88
C THR A 117 1.68 -1.70 7.67
N VAL A 118 0.96 -2.63 7.03
CA VAL A 118 -0.51 -2.59 6.94
C VAL A 118 -1.13 -2.46 8.34
N GLY A 119 -0.61 -3.20 9.33
CA GLY A 119 -1.03 -3.10 10.73
C GLY A 119 -0.80 -1.73 11.35
N GLU A 120 0.36 -1.09 11.13
CA GLU A 120 0.59 0.28 11.60
C GLU A 120 -0.40 1.25 10.96
N MET A 121 -0.65 1.12 9.66
CA MET A 121 -1.56 2.00 8.93
C MET A 121 -3.01 1.88 9.39
N GLU A 122 -3.50 0.70 9.74
CA GLU A 122 -4.84 0.55 10.32
C GLU A 122 -4.98 1.31 11.64
N ILE A 123 -3.99 1.13 12.52
CA ILE A 123 -4.00 1.77 13.85
C ILE A 123 -3.94 3.30 13.69
N ILE A 124 -3.09 3.79 12.78
CA ILE A 124 -2.93 5.22 12.50
C ILE A 124 -4.20 5.77 11.86
N ALA A 125 -4.71 5.14 10.80
CA ALA A 125 -5.89 5.61 10.07
C ALA A 125 -7.14 5.67 10.96
N ALA A 126 -7.25 4.77 11.95
CA ALA A 126 -8.37 4.77 12.90
C ALA A 126 -8.29 5.87 13.97
N GLN A 127 -7.12 6.46 14.22
CA GLN A 127 -6.90 7.39 15.36
C GLN A 127 -6.44 8.78 14.93
N ALA A 128 -5.95 8.93 13.70
CA ALA A 128 -5.33 10.16 13.25
C ALA A 128 -6.38 11.27 13.03
N PRO A 129 -6.05 12.53 13.38
CA PRO A 129 -6.94 13.66 13.15
C PRO A 129 -7.33 13.79 11.66
N THR A 130 -8.62 14.02 11.42
CA THR A 130 -9.17 14.40 10.13
C THR A 130 -9.11 15.92 10.00
N GLY A 131 -8.41 16.48 9.00
CA GLY A 131 -8.30 17.94 8.85
C GLY A 131 -6.97 18.46 8.30
N ALA A 132 -6.39 17.80 7.29
CA ALA A 132 -5.15 18.23 6.64
C ALA A 132 -5.08 17.69 5.21
N SER A 133 -4.18 18.22 4.38
CA SER A 133 -3.93 17.62 3.06
C SER A 133 -3.42 16.19 3.21
N ALA A 134 -3.65 15.34 2.20
CA ALA A 134 -3.18 13.96 2.23
C ALA A 134 -1.67 13.82 2.51
N ARG A 135 -0.82 14.67 1.90
CA ARG A 135 0.62 14.71 2.19
C ARG A 135 0.93 15.12 3.63
N ALA A 136 0.20 16.09 4.17
CA ALA A 136 0.37 16.52 5.57
C ALA A 136 -0.03 15.40 6.54
N LYS A 137 -1.10 14.65 6.25
CA LYS A 137 -1.49 13.46 7.04
C LYS A 137 -0.41 12.38 7.01
N ILE A 138 0.12 12.05 5.83
CA ILE A 138 1.22 11.07 5.70
C ILE A 138 2.45 11.53 6.49
N SER A 139 2.82 12.81 6.36
CA SER A 139 3.95 13.38 7.11
C SER A 139 3.70 13.36 8.62
N ALA A 140 2.47 13.56 9.08
CA ALA A 140 2.12 13.48 10.50
C ALA A 140 2.08 12.04 11.03
N ALA A 141 1.77 11.04 10.20
CA ALA A 141 1.64 9.63 10.61
C ALA A 141 2.89 9.09 11.30
N GLN A 142 4.09 9.57 10.91
CA GLN A 142 5.35 9.15 11.54
C GLN A 142 5.41 9.50 13.03
N THR A 143 4.79 10.60 13.44
CA THR A 143 4.78 11.09 14.83
C THR A 143 3.96 10.19 15.75
N MET A 144 3.06 9.38 15.18
CA MET A 144 2.20 8.44 15.93
C MET A 144 2.89 7.09 16.20
N ARG A 145 4.03 6.80 15.54
CA ARG A 145 4.74 5.52 15.68
C ARG A 145 5.09 5.13 17.12
N PRO A 146 5.59 6.04 17.98
CA PRO A 146 5.92 5.68 19.36
C PRO A 146 4.71 5.14 20.15
N ALA A 147 3.51 5.68 19.88
CA ALA A 147 2.28 5.31 20.58
C ALA A 147 1.72 3.94 20.16
N ILE A 148 2.11 3.43 19.00
CA ILE A 148 1.57 2.17 18.42
C ILE A 148 2.59 1.02 18.44
N ARG A 149 3.79 1.28 18.95
CA ARG A 149 4.92 0.33 18.96
C ARG A 149 4.52 -1.00 19.62
N GLY A 150 4.80 -2.11 18.94
CA GLY A 150 4.59 -3.47 19.45
C GLY A 150 3.15 -3.98 19.35
N ARG A 151 2.19 -3.12 19.00
CA ARG A 151 0.80 -3.53 18.71
C ARG A 151 0.62 -3.95 17.25
N HIS A 152 1.52 -3.49 16.38
CA HIS A 152 1.39 -3.62 14.92
C HIS A 152 1.94 -4.93 14.35
N THR A 153 2.91 -5.56 15.01
CA THR A 153 3.50 -6.84 14.54
C THR A 153 2.54 -8.01 14.65
N LEU A 154 1.50 -7.89 15.49
CA LEU A 154 0.40 -8.86 15.57
C LEU A 154 -0.60 -8.72 14.41
N LEU A 155 -0.42 -7.72 13.55
CA LEU A 155 -1.31 -7.38 12.44
C LEU A 155 -0.58 -7.51 11.09
N ASP A 156 0.49 -8.30 11.04
CA ASP A 156 1.14 -8.70 9.81
C ASP A 156 0.15 -9.49 8.92
N VAL A 157 0.25 -9.31 7.60
CA VAL A 157 -0.61 -9.99 6.64
C VAL A 157 0.04 -11.32 6.23
N ASP A 158 -0.57 -12.41 6.67
CA ASP A 158 -0.15 -13.78 6.39
C ASP A 158 0.01 -14.04 4.89
N ASP A 159 1.03 -14.83 4.52
CA ASP A 159 1.29 -15.19 3.13
C ASP A 159 0.34 -16.30 2.67
N PRO A 160 -0.55 -16.08 1.69
CA PRO A 160 -1.41 -17.14 1.20
C PRO A 160 -0.73 -18.03 0.15
N TYR A 161 0.48 -17.67 -0.31
CA TYR A 161 1.10 -18.39 -1.43
C TYR A 161 1.46 -19.83 -1.04
N GLY A 162 1.06 -20.80 -1.87
CA GLY A 162 1.24 -22.22 -1.59
C GLY A 162 0.17 -22.81 -0.66
N HIS A 163 -0.78 -21.99 -0.20
CA HIS A 163 -1.91 -22.40 0.62
C HIS A 163 -3.21 -22.42 -0.20
N GLY A 164 -4.32 -22.79 0.46
CA GLY A 164 -5.61 -22.98 -0.18
C GLY A 164 -6.41 -21.68 -0.33
N ASP A 165 -7.64 -21.83 -0.79
CA ASP A 165 -8.52 -20.68 -1.01
C ASP A 165 -8.90 -19.94 0.27
N ALA A 166 -8.93 -20.64 1.41
CA ALA A 166 -9.24 -20.03 2.69
C ALA A 166 -8.22 -18.94 3.08
N GLU A 167 -6.94 -19.17 2.81
CA GLU A 167 -5.85 -18.22 3.12
C GLU A 167 -5.89 -17.01 2.19
N PHE A 168 -6.15 -17.21 0.89
CA PHE A 168 -6.34 -16.08 -0.02
C PHE A 168 -7.60 -15.27 0.31
N ASP A 169 -8.68 -15.91 0.77
CA ASP A 169 -9.88 -15.21 1.24
C ASP A 169 -9.61 -14.43 2.54
N ALA A 170 -8.81 -14.99 3.45
CA ALA A 170 -8.38 -14.30 4.67
C ALA A 170 -7.50 -13.08 4.34
N MET A 171 -6.54 -13.23 3.43
CA MET A 171 -5.73 -12.13 2.91
C MET A 171 -6.62 -11.04 2.31
N ALA A 172 -7.54 -11.39 1.42
CA ALA A 172 -8.44 -10.44 0.77
C ALA A 172 -9.27 -9.65 1.78
N ARG A 173 -9.97 -10.32 2.71
CA ARG A 173 -10.75 -9.66 3.78
C ARG A 173 -9.90 -8.69 4.60
N ARG A 174 -8.68 -9.11 4.96
CA ARG A 174 -7.77 -8.31 5.76
C ARG A 174 -7.28 -7.07 5.04
N LEU A 175 -6.95 -7.18 3.75
CA LEU A 175 -6.48 -6.07 2.92
C LEU A 175 -7.62 -5.12 2.51
N ASP A 176 -8.83 -5.65 2.34
CA ASP A 176 -10.03 -4.86 2.07
C ASP A 176 -10.36 -3.92 3.25
N ALA A 177 -10.34 -4.45 4.47
CA ALA A 177 -10.56 -3.67 5.68
C ALA A 177 -9.50 -2.57 5.85
N ALA A 178 -8.23 -2.90 5.62
CA ALA A 178 -7.14 -1.92 5.67
C ALA A 178 -7.29 -0.84 4.60
N SER A 179 -7.60 -1.23 3.35
CA SER A 179 -7.78 -0.29 2.25
C SER A 179 -8.90 0.71 2.54
N ALA A 180 -10.02 0.24 3.09
CA ALA A 180 -11.14 1.11 3.47
C ALA A 180 -10.72 2.16 4.53
N LEU A 181 -10.02 1.73 5.59
CA LEU A 181 -9.53 2.64 6.63
C LEU A 181 -8.53 3.65 6.09
N ILE A 182 -7.54 3.19 5.32
CA ILE A 182 -6.49 4.03 4.75
C ILE A 182 -7.09 5.05 3.78
N THR A 183 -8.00 4.63 2.91
CA THR A 183 -8.69 5.49 1.94
C THR A 183 -9.51 6.55 2.66
N ALA A 184 -10.34 6.17 3.63
CA ALA A 184 -11.16 7.11 4.38
C ALA A 184 -10.30 8.15 5.13
N TRP A 185 -9.22 7.70 5.77
CA TRP A 185 -8.30 8.59 6.47
C TRP A 185 -7.61 9.56 5.51
N ILE A 186 -6.96 9.07 4.45
CA ILE A 186 -6.12 9.89 3.60
C ILE A 186 -6.95 10.90 2.78
N THR A 187 -8.17 10.54 2.40
CA THR A 187 -9.09 11.38 1.62
C THR A 187 -10.04 12.23 2.47
N SER A 188 -10.07 12.06 3.80
CA SER A 188 -10.94 12.89 4.66
C SER A 188 -10.71 14.39 4.44
N PRO A 189 -11.76 15.24 4.46
CA PRO A 189 -11.63 16.66 4.15
C PRO A 189 -10.64 17.40 5.04
N THR A 190 -9.97 18.40 4.47
CA THR A 190 -9.44 19.53 5.24
C THR A 190 -10.66 20.32 5.73
N GLY A 191 -10.88 20.39 7.05
CA GLY A 191 -11.98 21.16 7.62
C GLY A 191 -11.95 22.64 7.26
#